data_AF-A0A950N297-F1
#
_entry.id   AF-A0A950N297-F1
#
_cell.length_a   1.000
_cell.length_b   1.000
_cell.length_c   1.000
_cell.angle_alpha   90.00
_cell.angle_beta   90.00
_cell.angle_gamma   90.00
#
_symmetry.space_group_name_H-M   'P 1'
#
loop_
_entity.id
_entity.type
_entity.pdbx_description
1 polymer ?
#
loop_
_entity_poly.entity_id
_entity_poly.type
_entity_poly.pdbx_seq_one_letter_code
_entity_poly.pdbx_strand_id
1 'polypeptide(L)' 'MNDISGAGSFPLGDRVVKRLGYGAMQLAGPGVFGPPKDRDAAIAVLREAVASGV' A
#
# COMPACT_ATOMS: atom_id res chain seq x y z
N MET A 1 0.08 -14.87 9.46
CA MET A 1 -0.56 -13.61 9.02
C MET A 1 0.41 -12.51 9.41
N ASN A 2 1.10 -11.91 8.43
CA ASN A 2 2.18 -10.95 8.70
C ASN A 2 1.56 -9.57 8.90
N ASP A 3 1.25 -9.23 10.15
CA ASP A 3 0.80 -7.90 10.56
C ASP A 3 2.02 -7.01 10.93
N ILE A 4 1.91 -5.71 10.67
CA ILE A 4 2.99 -4.73 10.83
C ILE A 4 3.04 -4.07 12.22
N SER A 5 2.45 -4.72 13.24
CA SER A 5 2.39 -4.21 14.61
C SER A 5 3.74 -3.71 15.16
N GLY A 6 4.86 -4.34 14.77
CA GLY A 6 6.22 -3.95 15.15
C GLY A 6 6.82 -2.73 14.40
N ALA A 7 6.17 -2.21 13.35
CA ALA A 7 6.71 -1.10 12.55
C ALA A 7 6.74 0.25 13.30
N GLY A 8 6.07 0.34 14.45
CA GLY A 8 5.90 1.59 15.19
C GLY A 8 5.05 2.62 14.44
N SER A 9 4.91 3.81 15.04
CA SER A 9 4.07 4.89 14.51
C SER A 9 4.83 6.22 14.47
N PHE A 10 4.36 7.14 13.63
CA PHE A 10 4.93 8.47 13.47
C PHE A 10 3.83 9.53 13.25
N PRO A 11 3.93 10.73 13.86
CA PRO A 11 3.01 11.82 13.59
C PRO A 11 3.28 12.45 12.22
N LEU A 12 2.29 12.42 11.34
CA LEU A 12 2.30 13.05 10.03
C LEU A 12 1.15 14.08 9.97
N GLY A 13 1.49 15.35 10.22
CA GLY A 13 0.50 16.41 10.38
C GLY A 13 -0.38 16.18 11.61
N ASP A 14 -1.69 16.09 11.40
CA ASP A 14 -2.71 15.81 12.41
C ASP A 14 -2.99 14.31 12.61
N ARG A 15 -2.30 13.43 11.88
CA ARG A 15 -2.51 11.98 11.90
C ARG A 15 -1.32 11.22 12.46
N VAL A 16 -1.57 10.08 13.08
CA VAL A 16 -0.55 9.10 13.46
C VAL A 16 -0.58 7.96 12.45
N VAL A 17 0.52 7.73 11.74
CA VAL A 17 0.64 6.71 10.70
C VAL A 17 1.66 5.63 11.10
N LYS A 18 1.55 4.45 10.49
CA LYS A 18 2.59 3.40 10.61
C LYS A 18 3.84 3.82 9.85
N ARG A 19 5.01 3.39 10.30
CA ARG A 19 6.30 3.73 9.66
C ARG A 19 6.68 2.82 8.49
N LEU A 20 5.78 1.91 8.13
CA LEU A 20 5.88 1.03 6.96
C LEU A 20 4.65 1.31 6.09
N GLY A 21 4.82 1.28 4.78
CA GLY A 21 3.76 1.54 3.80
C GLY A 21 3.93 0.67 2.55
N TYR A 22 2.91 0.66 1.69
CA TYR A 22 2.97 -0.01 0.40
C TYR A 22 3.35 0.97 -0.72
N GLY A 23 4.45 0.70 -1.42
CA GLY A 23 4.86 1.48 -2.60
C GLY A 23 4.10 1.05 -3.86
N ALA A 24 3.32 1.95 -4.45
CA ALA A 24 2.43 1.61 -5.58
C ALA A 24 2.91 2.08 -6.97
N MET A 25 4.17 2.52 -7.11
CA MET A 25 4.65 3.15 -8.34
C MET A 25 4.52 2.25 -9.58
N GLN A 26 4.77 0.96 -9.45
CA GLN A 26 4.65 -0.01 -10.56
C GLN A 26 3.30 -0.75 -10.56
N LEU A 27 2.36 -0.36 -9.69
CA LEU A 27 1.02 -0.92 -9.68
C LEU A 27 0.18 -0.36 -10.84
N ALA A 28 0.52 0.83 -11.32
CA ALA A 28 -0.09 1.43 -12.51
C ALA A 28 0.34 0.69 -13.80
N GLY A 29 0.05 1.28 -14.96
CA GLY A 29 0.44 0.73 -16.26
C GLY A 29 1.94 0.88 -16.61
N PRO A 30 2.34 0.42 -17.80
CA PRO A 30 3.73 0.47 -18.27
C PRO A 30 4.36 1.86 -18.12
N GLY A 31 5.58 1.90 -17.58
CA GLY A 31 6.28 3.17 -17.35
C GLY A 31 5.65 4.03 -16.26
N VAL A 32 4.85 3.45 -15.34
CA VAL A 32 4.13 4.16 -14.26
C VAL A 32 2.91 4.95 -14.75
N PHE A 33 2.52 4.81 -16.01
CA PHE A 33 1.39 5.52 -16.62
C PHE A 33 0.30 4.60 -17.14
N GLY A 34 -0.95 5.08 -17.10
CA GLY A 34 -2.11 4.35 -17.59
C GLY A 34 -2.60 3.25 -16.64
N PRO A 35 -3.62 2.48 -17.04
CA PRO A 35 -4.19 1.43 -16.21
C PRO A 35 -3.24 0.22 -16.09
N PRO A 36 -3.28 -0.52 -14.96
CA PRO A 36 -2.62 -1.81 -14.85
C PRO A 36 -3.12 -2.78 -15.92
N LYS A 37 -2.27 -3.74 -16.30
CA LYS A 37 -2.63 -4.85 -17.20
C LYS A 37 -3.80 -5.67 -16.64
N ASP A 38 -3.82 -5.86 -15.32
CA ASP A 38 -4.89 -6.54 -14.59
C ASP A 38 -5.35 -5.63 -13.45
N ARG A 39 -6.53 -5.03 -13.65
CA ARG A 39 -7.11 -4.10 -12.69
C ARG A 39 -7.61 -4.79 -11.43
N ASP A 40 -8.14 -6.00 -11.56
CA ASP A 40 -8.74 -6.71 -10.43
C ASP A 40 -7.64 -7.24 -9.51
N ALA A 41 -6.54 -7.75 -10.08
CA ALA A 41 -5.36 -8.11 -9.31
C ALA A 41 -4.74 -6.89 -8.61
N ALA A 42 -4.64 -5.74 -9.29
CA ALA A 42 -4.13 -4.52 -8.69
C ALA A 42 -4.97 -4.06 -7.48
N ILE A 43 -6.29 -4.14 -7.59
CA ILE A 43 -7.21 -3.84 -6.47
C ILE A 43 -7.05 -4.87 -5.35
N ALA A 44 -6.93 -6.16 -5.67
CA ALA A 44 -6.75 -7.21 -4.67
C ALA A 44 -5.47 -6.99 -3.83
N VAL A 45 -4.37 -6.60 -4.48
CA VAL A 45 -3.10 -6.27 -3.78
C VAL A 45 -3.29 -5.07 -2.85
N LEU A 46 -3.97 -4.01 -3.28
CA LEU A 46 -4.24 -2.85 -2.43
C LEU A 46 -5.14 -3.20 -1.24
N ARG A 47 -6.13 -4.08 -1.44
CA ARG A 47 -6.98 -4.56 -0.34
C ARG A 47 -6.16 -5.35 0.69
N GLU A 48 -5.25 -6.20 0.23
CA GLU A 48 -4.38 -6.97 1.12
C GLU A 48 -3.37 -6.08 1.85
N ALA A 49 -2.85 -5.03 1.20
CA ALA A 49 -1.99 -4.04 1.83
C ALA A 49 -2.70 -3.41 3.04
N VAL A 50 -3.95 -2.96 2.86
CA VAL A 50 -4.79 -2.43 3.96
C VAL A 50 -5.05 -3.48 5.03
N ALA A 51 -5.36 -4.73 4.65
CA ALA A 51 -5.58 -5.82 5.61
C ALA A 51 -4.32 -6.14 6.43
N SER A 52 -3.13 -5.94 5.85
CA SER A 52 -1.83 -6.09 6.51
C SER A 52 -1.43 -4.87 7.36
N GLY A 53 -2.25 -3.81 7.36
CA GLY A 53 -2.10 -2.63 8.22
C GLY A 53 -1.41 -1.42 7.59
N VAL A 54 -1.13 -1.45 6.28
CA VAL A 54 -0.55 -0.31 5.53
C VAL A 54 -1.56 0.43 4.66
#